data_AF-A0A643FHL2-F1
#
_entry.id   AF-A0A643FHL2-F1
#
_cell.length_a   1.000
_cell.length_b   1.000
_cell.length_c   1.000
_cell.angle_alpha   90.00
_cell.angle_beta   90.00
_cell.angle_gamma   90.00
#
_symmetry.space_group_name_H-M   'P 1'
#
loop_
_entity.id
_entity.type
_entity.pdbx_description
1 polymer ?
#
loop_
_entity_poly.entity_id
_entity_poly.type
_entity_poly.pdbx_seq_one_letter_code
_entity_poly.pdbx_strand_id
1 'polypeptide(L)'
;MNNKPIESIFQILATHREGLEAVRSGQSFIPLLALLEYPLQQVQSTISSALAIVGLSRQEIDRASVEHITLFALTKDDLSTYWGTLAITWLEQGLHINEPLATALERVAQNKRFSQADRHRAFALAKRWQRTPNSHQDH
;
A
#
# COMPACT_ATOMS: atom_id res chain seq x y z
N MET A 1 -16.78 8.60 2.58
CA MET A 1 -16.60 7.85 1.32
C MET A 1 -16.19 8.85 0.27
N ASN A 2 -15.01 8.70 -0.34
CA ASN A 2 -14.57 9.57 -1.43
C ASN A 2 -15.59 9.49 -2.57
N ASN A 3 -16.20 10.62 -2.93
CA ASN A 3 -17.18 10.70 -4.01
C ASN A 3 -16.52 10.91 -5.38
N LYS A 4 -15.19 10.69 -5.46
CA LYS A 4 -14.41 10.84 -6.68
C LYS A 4 -14.13 9.44 -7.26
N PRO A 5 -14.18 9.29 -8.59
CA PRO A 5 -13.82 8.03 -9.23
C PRO A 5 -12.31 7.77 -9.07
N ILE A 6 -11.93 6.50 -8.94
CA ILE A 6 -10.52 6.09 -8.80
C ILE A 6 -9.68 6.56 -9.99
N GLU A 7 -10.29 6.64 -11.17
CA GLU A 7 -9.73 7.17 -12.41
C GLU A 7 -9.22 8.61 -12.27
N SER A 8 -9.88 9.44 -11.45
CA SER A 8 -9.44 10.81 -11.20
C SER A 8 -8.08 10.87 -10.52
N ILE A 9 -7.70 9.88 -9.72
CA ILE A 9 -6.36 9.83 -9.09
C ILE A 9 -5.28 9.70 -10.18
N PHE A 10 -5.52 8.84 -11.17
CA PHE A 10 -4.59 8.64 -12.27
C PHE A 10 -4.54 9.84 -13.23
N GLN A 11 -5.67 10.52 -13.43
CA GLN A 11 -5.70 11.79 -14.18
C GLN A 11 -4.88 12.89 -13.49
N ILE A 12 -5.03 13.01 -12.17
CA ILE A 12 -4.23 13.93 -11.35
C ILE A 12 -2.74 13.55 -11.46
N LEU A 13 -2.41 12.27 -11.30
CA LEU A 13 -1.04 11.77 -11.45
C LEU A 13 -0.45 12.12 -12.82
N ALA A 14 -1.20 11.92 -13.90
CA ALA A 14 -0.77 12.25 -15.26
C ALA A 14 -0.54 13.76 -15.46
N THR A 15 -1.29 14.60 -14.74
CA THR A 15 -1.17 16.06 -14.80
C THR A 15 0.02 16.57 -14.00
N HIS A 16 0.42 15.86 -12.94
CA HIS A 16 1.54 16.22 -12.07
C HIS A 16 2.82 15.44 -12.41
N ARG A 17 3.63 16.01 -13.30
CA ARG A 17 4.89 15.42 -13.78
C ARG A 17 5.83 14.97 -12.66
N GLU A 18 6.02 15.78 -11.62
CA GLU A 18 6.90 15.43 -10.50
C GLU A 18 6.42 14.20 -9.74
N GLY A 19 5.12 14.11 -9.47
CA GLY A 19 4.52 12.95 -8.81
C GLY A 19 4.65 11.69 -9.67
N LEU A 20 4.43 11.82 -10.98
CA LEU A 20 4.61 10.73 -11.93
C LEU A 20 6.07 10.27 -11.99
N GLU A 21 7.02 11.20 -12.07
CA GLU A 21 8.45 10.88 -12.09
C GLU A 21 8.92 10.22 -10.78
N ALA A 22 8.38 10.63 -9.63
CA ALA A 22 8.70 10.03 -8.34
C ALA A 22 8.17 8.59 -8.18
N VAL A 23 6.98 8.31 -8.73
CA VAL A 23 6.44 6.94 -8.83
C VAL A 23 7.29 6.13 -9.80
N ARG A 24 7.64 6.71 -10.95
CA ARG A 24 8.45 6.07 -11.99
C ARG A 24 9.84 5.67 -11.50
N SER A 25 10.47 6.55 -10.72
CA SER A 25 11.78 6.29 -10.12
C SER A 25 11.72 5.34 -8.92
N GLY A 26 10.51 5.04 -8.40
CA GLY A 26 10.31 4.26 -7.18
C GLY A 26 10.74 4.99 -5.90
N GLN A 27 11.01 6.30 -5.98
CA GLN A 27 11.45 7.11 -4.83
C GLN A 27 10.29 7.44 -3.89
N SER A 28 9.11 7.69 -4.44
CA SER A 28 7.93 8.07 -3.65
C SER A 28 6.65 7.51 -4.24
N PHE A 29 5.86 6.89 -3.36
CA PHE A 29 4.51 6.42 -3.69
C PHE A 29 3.42 7.29 -3.06
N ILE A 30 3.78 8.49 -2.56
CA ILE A 30 2.81 9.45 -1.97
C ILE A 30 1.60 9.70 -2.89
N PRO A 31 1.75 9.94 -4.21
CA PRO A 31 0.61 10.16 -5.10
C PRO A 31 -0.35 8.96 -5.19
N LEU A 32 0.14 7.76 -4.90
CA LEU A 32 -0.64 6.52 -4.96
C LEU A 32 -1.29 6.17 -3.62
N LEU A 33 -0.97 6.87 -2.52
CA LEU A 33 -1.57 6.60 -1.22
C LEU A 33 -3.08 6.85 -1.21
N ALA A 34 -3.56 7.78 -2.02
CA ALA A 34 -4.99 8.02 -2.19
C ALA A 34 -5.76 6.77 -2.68
N LEU A 35 -5.07 5.80 -3.29
CA LEU A 35 -5.69 4.52 -3.67
C LEU A 35 -6.14 3.71 -2.45
N LEU A 36 -5.44 3.83 -1.31
CA LEU A 36 -5.78 3.14 -0.06
C LEU A 36 -7.17 3.48 0.47
N GLU A 37 -7.75 4.60 0.02
CA GLU A 37 -9.11 5.02 0.38
C GLU A 37 -10.21 4.23 -0.35
N TYR A 38 -9.82 3.37 -1.31
CA TYR A 38 -10.72 2.52 -2.10
C TYR A 38 -10.57 1.05 -1.68
N PRO A 39 -11.59 0.20 -1.94
CA PRO A 39 -11.50 -1.23 -1.69
C PRO A 39 -10.35 -1.89 -2.45
N LEU A 40 -9.61 -2.79 -1.79
CA LEU A 40 -8.44 -3.46 -2.36
C LEU A 40 -8.73 -4.08 -3.74
N GLN A 41 -9.83 -4.82 -3.86
CA GLN A 41 -10.20 -5.52 -5.09
C GLN A 41 -10.38 -4.56 -6.28
N GLN A 42 -11.02 -3.41 -6.04
CA GLN A 42 -11.23 -2.39 -7.06
C GLN A 42 -9.90 -1.79 -7.51
N VAL A 43 -8.96 -1.57 -6.59
CA VAL A 43 -7.63 -1.06 -6.96
C VAL A 43 -6.85 -2.12 -7.73
N GLN A 44 -6.83 -3.37 -7.27
CA GLN A 44 -6.11 -4.47 -7.93
C GLN A 44 -6.57 -4.69 -9.38
N SER A 45 -7.87 -4.55 -9.67
CA SER A 45 -8.39 -4.72 -11.03
C SER A 45 -8.02 -3.57 -11.98
N THR A 46 -7.72 -2.39 -11.45
CA THR A 46 -7.64 -1.16 -12.25
C THR A 46 -6.23 -0.57 -12.30
N ILE A 47 -5.41 -0.75 -11.26
CA ILE A 47 -4.13 -0.04 -11.09
C ILE A 47 -3.17 -0.28 -12.26
N SER A 48 -2.99 -1.52 -12.70
CA SER A 48 -2.04 -1.85 -13.77
C SER A 48 -2.45 -1.21 -15.10
N SER A 49 -3.72 -1.31 -15.46
CA SER A 49 -4.28 -0.71 -16.68
C SER A 49 -4.20 0.81 -16.62
N ALA A 50 -4.52 1.41 -15.47
CA ALA A 50 -4.50 2.85 -15.31
C ALA A 50 -3.08 3.42 -15.36
N LEU A 51 -2.10 2.78 -14.70
CA LEU A 51 -0.69 3.19 -14.78
C LEU A 51 -0.13 3.04 -16.20
N ALA A 52 -0.54 2.01 -16.94
CA ALA A 52 -0.16 1.85 -18.34
C ALA A 52 -0.70 3.00 -19.23
N ILE A 53 -1.95 3.45 -18.99
CA ILE A 53 -2.53 4.61 -19.69
C ILE A 53 -1.76 5.89 -19.40
N VAL A 54 -1.22 6.05 -18.19
CA VAL A 54 -0.38 7.19 -17.79
C VAL A 54 1.04 7.09 -18.37
N GLY A 55 1.39 5.99 -19.05
CA GLY A 55 2.64 5.81 -19.78
C GLY A 55 3.76 5.14 -18.98
N LEU A 56 3.43 4.46 -17.86
CA LEU A 56 4.41 3.62 -17.17
C LEU A 56 4.65 2.32 -17.95
N SER A 57 5.91 1.90 -17.98
CA SER A 57 6.34 0.60 -18.48
C SER A 57 5.95 -0.52 -17.51
N ARG A 58 5.96 -1.76 -18.00
CA ARG A 58 5.70 -2.98 -17.20
C ARG A 58 6.53 -3.01 -15.90
N GLN A 59 7.82 -2.69 -15.98
CA GLN A 59 8.72 -2.72 -14.82
C GLN A 59 8.36 -1.67 -13.77
N GLU A 60 7.92 -0.48 -14.21
CA GLU A 60 7.50 0.60 -13.31
C GLU A 60 6.14 0.28 -12.67
N ILE A 61 5.23 -0.37 -13.41
CA ILE A 61 3.95 -0.86 -12.89
C ILE A 61 4.16 -1.93 -11.82
N ASP A 62 5.03 -2.90 -12.06
CA ASP A 62 5.32 -3.98 -11.09
C ASP A 62 5.93 -3.41 -9.79
N ARG A 63 6.73 -2.34 -9.89
CA ARG A 63 7.26 -1.60 -8.72
C ARG A 63 6.19 -0.79 -7.98
N ALA A 64 5.18 -0.29 -8.69
CA ALA A 64 4.06 0.45 -8.12
C ALA A 64 2.88 -0.48 -7.74
N SER A 65 3.17 -1.73 -7.39
CA SER A 65 2.16 -2.71 -6.98
C SER A 65 1.45 -2.31 -5.68
N VAL A 66 0.26 -2.86 -5.46
CA VAL A 66 -0.50 -2.65 -4.20
C VAL A 66 0.30 -3.05 -2.96
N GLU A 67 1.19 -4.04 -3.08
CA GLU A 67 2.08 -4.47 -1.99
C GLU A 67 3.11 -3.39 -1.65
N HIS A 68 3.77 -2.81 -2.67
CA HIS A 68 4.73 -1.73 -2.47
C HIS A 68 4.08 -0.47 -1.90
N ILE A 69 2.87 -0.12 -2.38
CA ILE A 69 2.10 1.01 -1.85
C ILE A 69 1.75 0.78 -0.38
N THR A 70 1.28 -0.43 -0.03
CA THR A 70 0.95 -0.81 1.34
C THR A 70 2.18 -0.78 2.24
N LEU A 71 3.30 -1.33 1.78
CA LEU A 71 4.56 -1.33 2.51
C LEU A 71 5.06 0.09 2.76
N PHE A 72 4.99 0.96 1.74
CA PHE A 72 5.37 2.37 1.86
C PHE A 72 4.51 3.09 2.90
N ALA A 73 3.19 2.86 2.90
CA ALA A 73 2.27 3.45 3.87
C ALA A 73 2.53 3.02 5.32
N LEU A 74 3.01 1.78 5.55
CA LEU A 74 3.30 1.25 6.89
C LEU A 74 4.68 1.65 7.42
N THR A 75 5.64 1.96 6.54
CA THR A 75 7.06 2.13 6.91
C THR A 75 7.53 3.58 6.98
N LYS A 76 6.77 4.52 6.40
CA LYS A 76 7.14 5.93 6.36
C LYS A 76 6.66 6.66 7.61
N ASP A 77 7.60 6.93 8.52
CA ASP A 77 7.33 7.64 9.77
C ASP A 77 6.94 9.12 9.56
N ASP A 78 7.36 9.75 8.48
CA ASP A 78 7.02 11.14 8.16
C ASP A 78 5.55 11.30 7.71
N LEU A 79 4.88 10.21 7.36
CA LEU A 79 3.48 10.24 6.95
C LEU A 79 2.51 10.19 8.15
N SER A 80 1.29 10.68 7.90
CA SER A 80 0.19 10.52 8.84
C SER A 80 -0.12 9.04 9.06
N THR A 81 -0.38 8.65 10.31
CA THR A 81 -0.79 7.28 10.67
C THR A 81 -2.08 6.84 9.98
N TYR A 82 -2.87 7.79 9.47
CA TYR A 82 -4.02 7.55 8.60
C TYR A 82 -3.72 6.57 7.46
N TRP A 83 -2.61 6.76 6.74
CA TRP A 83 -2.25 5.89 5.62
C TRP A 83 -1.91 4.48 6.09
N GLY A 84 -1.22 4.36 7.23
CA GLY A 84 -0.96 3.07 7.86
C GLY A 84 -2.25 2.37 8.30
N THR A 85 -3.24 3.09 8.84
CA THR A 85 -4.55 2.53 9.20
C THR A 85 -5.30 1.99 7.97
N LEU A 86 -5.24 2.68 6.83
CA LEU A 86 -5.83 2.18 5.58
C LEU A 86 -5.06 0.97 5.02
N ALA A 87 -3.73 0.98 5.10
CA ALA A 87 -2.90 -0.16 4.71
C ALA A 87 -3.21 -1.42 5.53
N ILE A 88 -3.38 -1.29 6.85
CA ILE A 88 -3.87 -2.40 7.71
C ILE A 88 -5.22 -2.90 7.22
N THR A 89 -6.11 -2.00 6.81
CA THR A 89 -7.45 -2.37 6.32
C THR A 89 -7.38 -3.17 5.03
N TRP A 90 -6.48 -2.85 4.10
CA TRP A 90 -6.24 -3.68 2.91
C TRP A 90 -5.71 -5.07 3.25
N LEU A 91 -4.81 -5.18 4.22
CA LEU A 91 -4.28 -6.47 4.67
C LEU A 91 -5.38 -7.34 5.31
N GLU A 92 -6.32 -6.74 6.04
CA GLU A 92 -7.51 -7.43 6.53
C GLU A 92 -8.47 -7.85 5.41
N GLN A 93 -8.53 -7.10 4.31
CA GLN A 93 -9.31 -7.45 3.11
C GLN A 93 -8.70 -8.59 2.29
N GLY A 94 -7.54 -9.11 2.69
CA GLY A 94 -6.92 -10.29 2.08
C GLY A 94 -5.76 -9.99 1.13
N LEU A 95 -5.15 -8.80 1.19
CA LEU A 95 -3.86 -8.58 0.54
C LEU A 95 -2.84 -9.61 1.07
N HIS A 96 -2.10 -10.22 0.16
CA HIS A 96 -1.05 -11.17 0.53
C HIS A 96 0.00 -10.50 1.42
N ILE A 97 0.32 -11.14 2.53
CA ILE A 97 1.34 -10.66 3.47
C ILE A 97 2.61 -11.42 3.15
N ASN A 98 3.64 -10.68 2.73
CA ASN A 98 5.01 -11.18 2.58
C ASN A 98 5.87 -10.74 3.79
N GLU A 99 7.12 -11.21 3.85
CA GLU A 99 8.03 -10.91 4.96
C GLU A 99 8.25 -9.40 5.21
N PRO A 100 8.45 -8.54 4.19
CA PRO A 100 8.54 -7.10 4.39
C PRO A 100 7.30 -6.48 5.04
N LEU A 101 6.10 -6.89 4.60
CA LEU A 101 4.84 -6.42 5.18
C LEU A 101 4.65 -6.93 6.62
N ALA A 102 4.99 -8.19 6.89
CA ALA A 102 4.93 -8.75 8.24
C ALA A 102 5.85 -7.97 9.21
N THR A 103 7.09 -7.70 8.78
CA THR A 103 8.05 -6.89 9.55
C THR A 103 7.52 -5.46 9.78
N ALA A 104 6.92 -4.84 8.77
CA ALA A 104 6.31 -3.52 8.90
C ALA A 104 5.15 -3.52 9.91
N LEU A 105 4.30 -4.56 9.89
CA LEU A 105 3.20 -4.72 10.84
C LEU A 105 3.68 -4.87 12.28
N GLU A 106 4.77 -5.59 12.51
CA GLU A 106 5.38 -5.71 13.85
C GLU A 106 5.86 -4.35 14.37
N ARG A 107 6.48 -3.54 13.51
CA ARG A 107 6.88 -2.16 13.87
C ARG A 107 5.67 -1.30 14.20
N VAL A 108 4.62 -1.37 13.39
CA VAL A 108 3.37 -0.64 13.63
C VAL A 108 2.75 -1.05 14.97
N ALA A 109 2.73 -2.34 15.31
CA ALA A 109 2.20 -2.84 16.58
C ALA A 109 2.90 -2.24 17.81
N GLN A 110 4.18 -1.87 17.68
CA GLN A 110 4.97 -1.27 18.75
C GLN A 110 4.94 0.27 18.73
N ASN A 111 4.52 0.88 17.63
CA ASN A 111 4.59 2.32 17.43
C ASN A 111 3.43 3.07 18.10
N LYS A 112 3.73 3.84 19.16
CA LYS A 112 2.75 4.60 19.96
C LYS A 112 2.04 5.72 19.21
N ARG A 113 2.48 6.10 18.01
CA ARG A 113 1.74 7.05 17.15
C ARG A 113 0.44 6.47 16.61
N PHE A 114 0.38 5.14 16.47
CA PHE A 114 -0.83 4.45 16.05
C PHE A 114 -1.81 4.27 17.22
N SER A 115 -3.09 4.25 16.88
CA SER A 115 -4.14 3.97 17.85
C SER A 115 -3.94 2.59 18.49
N GLN A 116 -4.49 2.37 19.69
CA GLN A 116 -4.46 1.04 20.30
C GLN A 116 -5.13 -0.01 19.41
N ALA A 117 -6.25 0.34 18.76
CA ALA A 117 -6.95 -0.55 17.86
C ALA A 117 -6.06 -0.96 16.67
N ASP A 118 -5.40 0.00 16.01
CA ASP A 118 -4.54 -0.29 14.87
C ASP A 118 -3.31 -1.11 15.25
N ARG A 119 -2.71 -0.85 16.42
CA ARG A 119 -1.62 -1.67 16.94
C ARG A 119 -2.04 -3.12 17.17
N HIS A 120 -3.24 -3.35 17.72
CA HIS A 120 -3.76 -4.70 17.93
C HIS A 120 -4.05 -5.42 16.60
N ARG A 121 -4.66 -4.71 15.64
CA ARG A 121 -4.91 -5.23 14.28
C ARG A 121 -3.60 -5.64 13.60
N ALA A 122 -2.61 -4.74 13.61
CA ALA A 122 -1.30 -5.01 13.02
C ALA A 122 -0.60 -6.22 13.68
N PHE A 123 -0.63 -6.31 15.01
CA PHE A 123 -0.09 -7.46 15.73
C PHE A 123 -0.78 -8.77 15.34
N ALA A 124 -2.12 -8.78 15.28
CA ALA A 124 -2.89 -9.96 14.92
C ALA A 124 -2.55 -10.45 13.50
N LEU A 125 -2.42 -9.53 12.53
CA LEU A 125 -2.02 -9.83 11.16
C LEU A 125 -0.61 -10.43 11.10
N ALA A 126 0.37 -9.80 11.75
CA ALA A 126 1.74 -10.31 11.80
C ALA A 126 1.81 -11.71 12.43
N LYS A 127 1.09 -11.93 13.54
CA LYS A 127 1.02 -13.25 14.19
C LYS A 127 0.35 -14.31 13.33
N ARG A 128 -0.69 -13.96 12.58
CA ARG A 128 -1.34 -14.88 11.64
C ARG A 128 -0.39 -15.30 10.53
N TRP A 129 0.40 -14.37 9.99
CA TRP A 129 1.40 -14.67 8.98
C TRP A 129 2.49 -15.61 9.51
N GLN A 130 3.05 -15.35 10.69
CA GLN A 130 4.06 -16.19 11.35
C GLN A 130 3.60 -17.64 11.59
N ARG A 131 2.30 -17.84 11.82
CA ARG A 131 1.70 -19.16 12.10
C ARG A 131 1.39 -19.97 10.84
N THR A 132 1.46 -19.36 9.66
CA THR A 132 1.16 -20.05 8.41
C THR A 132 2.43 -20.81 7.97
N PRO A 133 2.41 -22.16 7.89
CA PRO A 133 3.62 -22.97 7.71
C PRO A 133 4.34 -22.78 6.36
N ASN A 134 3.69 -22.11 5.39
CA ASN A 134 4.28 -21.76 4.09
C ASN A 134 5.00 -20.40 4.05
N SER A 135 5.00 -19.61 5.12
CA SER A 135 5.50 -18.23 5.14
C SER A 135 7.04 -18.09 5.11
N HIS A 136 7.79 -19.18 4.99
CA HIS A 136 9.26 -19.20 5.06
C HIS A 136 9.92 -19.79 3.79
N GLN A 137 9.18 -20.01 2.70
CA GLN A 137 9.70 -20.71 1.52
C GLN A 137 9.99 -19.85 0.27
N ASP A 138 9.92 -18.53 0.33
CA ASP A 138 10.34 -17.68 -0.80
C ASP A 138 11.76 -17.13 -0.55
N HIS A 139 12.77 -17.94 -0.90
CA HIS A 139 14.16 -17.49 -1.13
C HIS A 139 14.70 -18.16 -2.40
#